data_AF-A0A959RUR3-F1
#
_entry.id   AF-A0A959RUR3-F1
#
_cell.length_a   1.000
_cell.length_b   1.000
_cell.length_c   1.000
_cell.angle_alpha   90.00
_cell.angle_beta   90.00
_cell.angle_gamma   90.00
#
_symmetry.space_group_name_H-M   'P 1'
#
loop_
_entity.id
_entity.type
_entity.pdbx_description
1 polymer ?
#
loop_
_entity_poly.entity_id
_entity_poly.type
_entity_poly.pdbx_seq_one_letter_code
_entity_poly.pdbx_strand_id
1 'polypeptide(L)'
;MDEINFGETGNTKAGTSPKRGNMKGSQVIVMGKITEYAAGESSGGALGIKFGSNKAHIGFIIQLINAETRELIDSKSFNVDGRANGFKGLKIMGVKAVGSTQNNKALSDACEKGIIEAVEYITASKDKMPLPMANNVNSKAGTYITVKNADYGKVKTLTELLASKGTISNKEIANGIGTFFLEHTSKTDAIADFIYSKLGSKFSIQSLENGTITLIAK
;
A
#
# COMPACT_ATOMS: atom_id res chain seq x y z
N MET A 1 4.40 -13.35 -19.99
CA MET A 1 2.94 -13.14 -20.03
C MET A 1 2.58 -12.29 -18.83
N ASP A 2 1.81 -11.23 -19.04
CA ASP A 2 1.29 -10.36 -17.99
C ASP A 2 0.16 -11.09 -17.22
N GLU A 3 0.20 -11.05 -15.89
CA GLU A 3 -0.71 -11.78 -15.00
C GLU A 3 -2.16 -11.30 -15.11
N ILE A 4 -2.35 -10.01 -15.43
CA ILE A 4 -3.69 -9.45 -15.72
C ILE A 4 -4.24 -10.04 -17.01
N ASN A 5 -3.45 -10.04 -18.08
CA ASN A 5 -3.85 -10.62 -19.37
C ASN A 5 -4.08 -12.15 -19.26
N PHE A 6 -3.29 -12.83 -18.43
CA PHE A 6 -3.49 -14.25 -18.14
C PHE A 6 -4.83 -14.51 -17.42
N GLY A 7 -5.21 -13.64 -16.48
CA GLY A 7 -6.51 -13.66 -15.83
C GLY A 7 -7.69 -13.38 -16.75
N GLU A 8 -7.55 -12.41 -17.67
CA GLU A 8 -8.58 -11.98 -18.62
C GLU A 8 -8.87 -13.02 -19.72
N THR A 9 -7.92 -13.91 -20.04
CA THR A 9 -8.09 -15.00 -21.02
C THR A 9 -8.88 -16.20 -20.52
N GLY A 10 -9.40 -16.17 -19.29
CA GLY A 10 -10.23 -17.25 -18.74
C GLY A 10 -9.44 -18.47 -18.22
N ASN A 11 -8.11 -18.38 -18.17
CA ASN A 11 -7.23 -19.42 -17.64
C ASN A 11 -7.20 -19.48 -16.10
N THR A 12 -7.94 -18.59 -15.43
CA THR A 12 -8.04 -18.51 -13.97
C THR A 12 -9.49 -18.60 -13.52
N LYS A 13 -9.72 -19.09 -12.29
CA LYS A 13 -11.06 -19.16 -11.71
C LYS A 13 -11.68 -17.76 -11.65
N ALA A 14 -12.96 -17.64 -12.01
CA ALA A 14 -13.68 -16.38 -11.99
C ALA A 14 -13.56 -15.69 -10.60
N GLY A 15 -13.09 -14.44 -10.62
CA GLY A 15 -12.95 -13.61 -9.41
C GLY A 15 -11.64 -13.77 -8.64
N THR A 16 -10.72 -14.66 -9.05
CA THR A 16 -9.43 -14.85 -8.36
C THR A 16 -8.26 -14.15 -9.04
N SER A 17 -8.44 -13.66 -10.27
CA SER A 17 -7.40 -12.93 -11.01
C SER A 17 -7.31 -11.46 -10.59
N PRO A 18 -6.09 -10.87 -10.60
CA PRO A 18 -5.92 -9.43 -10.53
C PRO A 18 -6.69 -8.77 -11.68
N LYS A 19 -7.58 -7.84 -11.34
CA LYS A 19 -8.36 -7.10 -12.35
C LYS A 19 -7.63 -5.81 -12.71
N ARG A 20 -7.62 -5.48 -14.00
CA ARG A 20 -7.18 -4.17 -14.49
C ARG A 20 -7.92 -3.06 -13.74
N GLY A 21 -7.18 -2.07 -13.24
CA GLY A 21 -7.73 -0.97 -12.43
C GLY A 21 -7.89 -1.26 -10.93
N ASN A 22 -7.76 -2.53 -10.49
CA ASN A 22 -7.84 -2.88 -9.05
C ASN A 22 -6.48 -2.99 -8.38
N MET A 23 -5.37 -2.72 -9.10
CA MET A 23 -4.05 -2.64 -8.48
C MET A 23 -4.00 -1.42 -7.55
N LYS A 24 -3.65 -1.63 -6.28
CA LYS A 24 -3.43 -0.54 -5.33
C LYS A 24 -2.13 0.17 -5.67
N GLY A 25 -2.18 1.50 -5.80
CA GLY A 25 -0.98 2.33 -5.87
C GLY A 25 -0.25 2.36 -4.53
N SER A 26 1.06 2.56 -4.55
CA SER A 26 1.85 2.80 -3.34
C SER A 26 1.73 4.26 -2.90
N GLN A 27 1.64 4.52 -1.60
CA GLN A 27 1.73 5.88 -1.02
C GLN A 27 3.18 6.31 -0.77
N VAL A 28 4.02 5.34 -0.41
CA VAL A 28 5.42 5.53 -0.05
C VAL A 28 6.26 4.53 -0.82
N ILE A 29 7.36 5.00 -1.38
CA ILE A 29 8.41 4.18 -1.99
C ILE A 29 9.53 4.05 -0.97
N VAL A 30 9.90 2.81 -0.64
CA VAL A 30 11.07 2.51 0.19
C VAL A 30 12.24 2.23 -0.74
N MET A 31 13.28 3.06 -0.70
CA MET A 31 14.50 2.85 -1.48
C MET A 31 15.67 2.53 -0.54
N GLY A 32 16.42 1.49 -0.87
CA GLY A 32 17.68 1.16 -0.21
C GLY A 32 18.87 1.51 -1.10
N LYS A 33 19.88 2.17 -0.53
CA LYS A 33 21.17 2.42 -1.17
C LYS A 33 22.27 1.77 -0.33
N ILE A 34 22.95 0.78 -0.89
CA ILE A 34 24.16 0.22 -0.28
C ILE A 34 25.28 1.26 -0.40
N THR A 35 25.85 1.65 0.74
CA THR A 35 26.95 2.62 0.81
C THR A 35 28.28 1.95 1.07
N GLU A 36 28.27 0.84 1.82
CA GLU A 36 29.49 0.13 2.20
C GLU A 36 29.26 -1.39 2.14
N TYR A 37 30.29 -2.09 1.71
CA TYR A 37 30.34 -3.55 1.69
C TYR A 37 31.76 -3.99 2.01
N ALA A 38 31.91 -4.79 3.07
CA ALA A 38 33.17 -5.46 3.37
C ALA A 38 32.92 -6.92 3.77
N ALA A 39 33.55 -7.85 3.07
CA ALA A 39 33.55 -9.27 3.39
C ALA A 39 34.98 -9.71 3.71
N GLY A 40 35.18 -10.39 4.84
CA GLY A 40 36.53 -10.78 5.27
C GLY A 40 37.15 -11.86 4.37
N GLU A 41 38.15 -11.50 3.57
CA GLU A 41 39.21 -12.44 3.16
C GLU A 41 40.44 -12.22 4.04
N SER A 42 41.02 -13.34 4.50
CA SER A 42 42.23 -13.31 5.32
C SER A 42 43.46 -13.11 4.44
N SER A 43 43.69 -11.90 3.94
CA SER A 43 45.03 -11.47 3.50
C SER A 43 45.10 -9.95 3.41
N GLY A 44 46.25 -9.39 3.80
CA GLY A 44 46.47 -7.98 4.09
C GLY A 44 45.93 -6.96 3.07
N GLY A 45 45.11 -6.03 3.58
CA GLY A 45 45.23 -4.59 3.31
C GLY A 45 44.45 -3.99 2.13
N ALA A 46 43.47 -3.15 2.47
CA ALA A 46 43.44 -1.73 2.11
C ALA A 46 42.60 -1.01 3.18
N LEU A 47 43.10 0.08 3.77
CA LEU A 47 42.43 0.89 4.81
C LEU A 47 42.37 0.37 6.27
N GLY A 48 43.18 -0.60 6.69
CA GLY A 48 43.42 -0.87 8.13
C GLY A 48 42.26 -1.49 8.92
N ILE A 49 41.09 -1.72 8.33
CA ILE A 49 39.96 -2.39 9.00
C ILE A 49 40.08 -3.91 8.83
N LYS A 50 40.57 -4.61 9.86
CA LYS A 50 40.65 -6.08 9.88
C LYS A 50 39.27 -6.70 10.16
N PHE A 51 38.49 -6.97 9.10
CA PHE A 51 37.33 -7.85 9.19
C PHE A 51 37.78 -9.30 9.05
N GLY A 52 37.78 -10.06 10.16
CA GLY A 52 38.18 -11.48 10.17
C GLY A 52 37.32 -12.37 9.27
N SER A 53 37.83 -13.53 8.87
CA SER A 53 37.23 -14.48 7.91
C SER A 53 35.79 -14.94 8.17
N ASN A 54 35.24 -14.63 9.34
CA ASN A 54 33.90 -15.00 9.76
C ASN A 54 32.95 -13.80 9.93
N LYS A 55 33.34 -12.61 9.46
CA LYS A 55 32.53 -11.38 9.57
C LYS A 55 32.29 -10.74 8.21
N ALA A 56 31.15 -10.08 8.08
CA ALA A 56 30.84 -9.19 6.98
C ALA A 56 30.20 -7.91 7.52
N HIS A 57 30.39 -6.81 6.82
CA HIS A 57 29.83 -5.51 7.12
C HIS A 57 29.02 -5.01 5.93
N ILE A 58 27.82 -4.49 6.18
CA ILE A 58 27.01 -3.77 5.20
C ILE A 58 26.62 -2.43 5.80
N GLY A 59 26.97 -1.35 5.09
CA GLY A 59 26.42 -0.03 5.31
C GLY A 59 25.38 0.27 4.24
N PHE A 60 24.20 0.74 4.62
CA PHE A 60 23.16 1.15 3.67
C PHE A 60 22.27 2.25 4.23
N ILE A 61 21.67 3.01 3.33
CA ILE A 61 20.69 4.06 3.64
C ILE A 61 19.32 3.59 3.17
N ILE A 62 18.32 3.73 4.03
CA ILE A 62 16.90 3.63 3.64
C ILE A 62 16.32 5.02 3.51
N GLN A 63 15.65 5.26 2.40
CA GLN A 63 14.92 6.48 2.11
C GLN A 63 13.44 6.14 1.94
N LEU A 64 12.58 6.87 2.65
CA LEU A 64 11.14 6.86 2.46
C LEU A 64 10.78 8.05 1.58
N ILE A 65 10.17 7.79 0.43
CA ILE A 65 9.84 8.83 -0.55
C ILE A 65 8.33 8.85 -0.76
N ASN A 66 7.76 10.06 -0.77
CA ASN A 66 6.37 10.26 -1.15
C ASN A 66 6.19 9.89 -2.63
N ALA A 67 5.33 8.91 -2.92
CA ALA A 67 5.16 8.41 -4.29
C ALA A 67 4.54 9.45 -5.25
N GLU A 68 3.80 10.43 -4.72
CA GLU A 68 3.14 11.49 -5.50
C GLU A 68 4.08 12.67 -5.76
N THR A 69 4.67 13.23 -4.69
CA THR A 69 5.51 14.43 -4.81
C THR A 69 6.97 14.13 -5.11
N ARG A 70 7.41 12.88 -4.92
CA ARG A 70 8.82 12.45 -4.96
C ARG A 70 9.71 13.11 -3.90
N GLU A 71 9.11 13.76 -2.91
CA GLU A 71 9.86 14.34 -1.80
C GLU A 71 10.32 13.26 -0.82
N LEU A 72 11.48 13.48 -0.22
CA LEU A 72 12.02 12.62 0.83
C LEU A 72 11.23 12.85 2.11
N ILE A 73 10.53 11.82 2.59
CA ILE A 73 9.80 11.82 3.86
C ILE A 73 10.80 11.65 5.01
N ASP A 74 11.69 10.68 4.88
CA ASP A 74 12.70 10.38 5.89
C ASP A 74 13.85 9.58 5.30
N SER A 75 15.02 9.63 5.95
CA SER A 75 16.22 8.90 5.54
C SER A 75 17.06 8.51 6.74
N LYS A 76 17.45 7.22 6.81
CA LYS A 76 18.33 6.71 7.87
C LYS A 76 19.41 5.80 7.32
N SER A 77 20.63 5.99 7.83
CA SER A 77 21.77 5.11 7.58
C SER A 77 21.85 4.00 8.63
N PHE A 78 22.21 2.81 8.18
CA PHE A 78 22.37 1.59 8.95
C PHE A 78 23.74 0.99 8.64
N ASN A 79 24.44 0.56 9.68
CA ASN A 79 25.75 -0.08 9.59
C ASN A 79 25.68 -1.37 10.39
N VAL A 80 25.75 -2.51 9.70
CA VAL A 80 25.40 -3.79 10.29
C VAL A 80 26.50 -4.82 10.04
N ASP A 81 26.95 -5.43 11.14
CA ASP A 81 27.91 -6.52 11.13
C ASP A 81 27.20 -7.88 11.21
N GLY A 82 27.50 -8.75 10.27
CA GLY A 82 27.08 -10.14 10.27
C GLY A 82 28.22 -11.10 10.60
N ARG A 83 27.86 -12.29 11.07
CA ARG A 83 28.80 -13.36 11.46
C ARG A 83 28.40 -14.66 10.79
N ALA A 84 29.38 -15.48 10.39
CA ALA A 84 29.14 -16.75 9.71
C ALA A 84 28.29 -17.74 10.53
N ASN A 85 28.29 -17.61 11.86
CA ASN A 85 27.48 -18.39 12.80
C ASN A 85 26.18 -17.68 13.24
N GLY A 86 25.96 -16.44 12.80
CA GLY A 86 24.80 -15.62 13.16
C GLY A 86 23.56 -15.93 12.32
N PHE A 87 23.75 -16.33 11.06
CA PHE A 87 22.66 -16.73 10.17
C PHE A 87 22.01 -18.01 10.66
N LYS A 88 20.88 -17.89 11.36
CA LYS A 88 20.09 -19.03 11.84
C LYS A 88 19.11 -19.57 10.81
N GLY A 89 19.11 -19.00 9.60
CA GLY A 89 18.19 -19.35 8.53
C GLY A 89 16.76 -19.01 8.95
N LEU A 90 16.20 -17.96 8.37
CA LEU A 90 14.78 -17.70 8.52
C LEU A 90 14.02 -18.92 7.96
N LYS A 91 13.54 -19.81 8.85
CA LYS A 91 12.56 -20.85 8.53
C LYS A 91 11.23 -20.15 8.21
N ILE A 92 11.17 -19.46 7.06
CA ILE A 92 9.90 -19.04 6.49
C ILE A 92 9.21 -20.32 6.00
N MET A 93 8.28 -20.82 6.80
CA MET A 93 7.18 -21.73 6.43
C MET A 93 7.47 -22.65 5.22
N GLY A 94 8.34 -23.65 5.41
CA GLY A 94 8.46 -24.80 4.50
C GLY A 94 9.25 -24.60 3.21
N VAL A 95 9.70 -23.39 2.86
CA VAL A 95 10.51 -23.16 1.65
C VAL A 95 12.00 -23.20 2.00
N LYS A 96 12.64 -24.36 1.82
CA LYS A 96 14.11 -24.45 1.76
C LYS A 96 14.56 -23.74 0.49
N ALA A 97 15.07 -22.52 0.60
CA ALA A 97 15.88 -21.91 -0.45
C ALA A 97 17.20 -22.70 -0.57
N VAL A 98 17.19 -23.78 -1.35
CA VAL A 98 18.41 -24.51 -1.74
C VAL A 98 19.08 -23.71 -2.85
N GLY A 99 19.74 -22.62 -2.44
CA GLY A 99 20.75 -21.95 -3.25
C GLY A 99 22.07 -22.67 -3.06
N SER A 100 22.42 -23.54 -4.00
CA SER A 100 23.76 -24.10 -4.14
C SER A 100 24.76 -22.97 -4.39
N THR A 101 25.37 -22.43 -3.32
CA THR A 101 26.78 -22.00 -3.18
C THR A 101 26.95 -21.46 -1.76
N GLN A 102 28.01 -21.89 -1.06
CA GLN A 102 28.40 -21.43 0.28
C GLN A 102 28.88 -19.95 0.31
N ASN A 103 28.26 -19.05 -0.45
CA ASN A 103 28.71 -17.67 -0.53
C ASN A 103 28.20 -16.86 0.67
N ASN A 104 29.09 -16.77 1.65
CA ASN A 104 29.16 -15.78 2.74
C ASN A 104 27.96 -15.74 3.71
N LYS A 105 27.85 -16.75 4.58
CA LYS A 105 26.89 -16.76 5.71
C LYS A 105 26.94 -15.49 6.56
N ALA A 106 28.13 -14.88 6.71
CA ALA A 106 28.27 -13.64 7.46
C ALA A 106 27.60 -12.46 6.74
N LEU A 107 27.69 -12.41 5.41
CA LEU A 107 26.97 -11.42 4.61
C LEU A 107 25.46 -11.63 4.67
N SER A 108 25.01 -12.88 4.60
CA SER A 108 23.59 -13.20 4.73
C SER A 108 23.04 -12.77 6.11
N ASP A 109 23.80 -13.00 7.18
CA ASP A 109 23.46 -12.54 8.53
C ASP A 109 23.42 -11.00 8.63
N ALA A 110 24.40 -10.31 8.04
CA ALA A 110 24.45 -8.85 8.03
C ALA A 110 23.24 -8.25 7.28
N CYS A 111 22.89 -8.82 6.13
CA CYS A 111 21.74 -8.42 5.33
C CYS A 111 20.42 -8.64 6.07
N GLU A 112 20.22 -9.84 6.64
CA GLU A 112 19.01 -10.16 7.39
C GLU A 112 18.79 -9.20 8.57
N LYS A 113 19.84 -8.99 9.38
CA LYS A 113 19.78 -8.03 10.50
C LYS A 113 19.53 -6.61 10.03
N GLY A 114 20.20 -6.18 8.96
CA GLY A 114 19.99 -4.84 8.40
C GLY A 114 18.56 -4.60 7.95
N ILE A 115 17.97 -5.54 7.22
CA ILE A 115 16.57 -5.42 6.81
C ILE A 115 15.63 -5.42 8.02
N ILE A 116 15.87 -6.26 9.03
CA ILE A 116 15.06 -6.27 10.26
C ILE A 116 15.15 -4.91 10.98
N GLU A 117 16.34 -4.39 11.22
CA GLU A 117 16.55 -3.09 11.88
C GLU A 117 15.90 -1.94 11.08
N ALA A 118 15.97 -1.99 9.76
CA ALA A 118 15.30 -1.02 8.90
C ALA A 118 13.77 -1.09 9.02
N VAL A 119 13.19 -2.29 9.02
CA VAL A 119 11.74 -2.49 9.17
C VAL A 119 11.28 -2.07 10.57
N GLU A 120 12.03 -2.40 11.61
CA GLU A 120 11.77 -1.96 12.98
C GLU A 120 11.80 -0.43 13.09
N TYR A 121 12.80 0.21 12.48
CA TYR A 121 12.89 1.66 12.42
C TYR A 121 11.66 2.30 11.78
N ILE A 122 11.27 1.82 10.59
CA ILE A 122 10.09 2.33 9.87
C ILE A 122 8.85 2.12 10.73
N THR A 123 8.68 0.93 11.31
CA THR A 123 7.48 0.59 12.08
C THR A 123 7.36 1.42 13.37
N ALA A 124 8.47 1.66 14.07
CA ALA A 124 8.50 2.45 15.30
C ALA A 124 8.32 3.96 15.05
N SER A 125 8.62 4.42 13.84
CA SER A 125 8.62 5.85 13.49
C SER A 125 7.43 6.26 12.63
N LYS A 126 6.70 5.30 12.02
CA LYS A 126 5.60 5.55 11.08
C LYS A 126 4.54 6.53 11.60
N ASP A 127 4.21 6.46 12.90
CA ASP A 127 3.15 7.28 13.51
C ASP A 127 3.60 8.74 13.75
N LYS A 128 4.91 8.99 13.64
CA LYS A 128 5.54 10.31 13.81
C LYS A 128 5.99 10.91 12.48
N MET A 129 5.95 10.13 11.40
CA MET A 129 6.32 10.56 10.07
C MET A 129 5.12 11.23 9.39
N PRO A 130 5.32 12.29 8.59
CA PRO A 130 4.27 12.91 7.79
C PRO A 130 3.96 12.02 6.57
N LEU A 131 3.45 10.81 6.81
CA LEU A 131 3.12 9.88 5.75
C LEU A 131 1.99 10.46 4.90
N PRO A 132 2.10 10.42 3.56
CA PRO A 132 1.02 10.87 2.70
C PRO A 132 -0.22 10.05 2.99
N MET A 133 -1.36 10.73 3.12
CA MET A 133 -2.65 10.07 3.24
C MET A 133 -2.86 9.10 2.07
N ALA A 134 -3.64 8.05 2.31
CA ALA A 134 -4.02 7.14 1.25
C ALA A 134 -4.93 7.87 0.27
N ASN A 135 -4.32 8.54 -0.70
CA ASN A 135 -5.04 9.08 -1.82
C ASN A 135 -5.51 7.85 -2.62
N ASN A 136 -6.81 7.64 -2.69
CA ASN A 136 -7.41 6.59 -3.52
C ASN A 136 -7.29 6.98 -5.01
N VAL A 137 -6.06 7.13 -5.53
CA VAL A 137 -5.76 7.70 -6.87
C VAL A 137 -6.02 6.74 -8.03
N ASN A 138 -6.56 5.53 -7.78
CA ASN A 138 -7.14 4.68 -8.83
C ASN A 138 -8.68 4.68 -8.84
N SER A 139 -9.31 5.58 -8.09
CA SER A 139 -10.73 5.84 -8.29
C SER A 139 -10.84 6.77 -9.47
N LYS A 140 -11.55 6.36 -10.52
CA LYS A 140 -12.15 7.34 -11.44
C LYS A 140 -12.70 8.50 -10.60
N ALA A 141 -12.50 9.76 -10.99
CA ALA A 141 -12.97 10.88 -10.16
C ALA A 141 -14.44 10.65 -9.77
N GLY A 142 -14.78 10.82 -8.50
CA GLY A 142 -16.11 10.46 -8.02
C GLY A 142 -16.26 10.44 -6.51
N THR A 143 -17.46 10.06 -6.06
CA THR A 143 -17.85 10.05 -4.66
C THR A 143 -18.38 8.69 -4.27
N TYR A 144 -17.87 8.14 -3.15
CA TYR A 144 -18.46 6.99 -2.47
C TYR A 144 -19.65 7.46 -1.63
N ILE A 145 -20.80 6.83 -1.85
CA ILE A 145 -22.04 7.20 -1.17
C ILE A 145 -22.52 6.01 -0.35
N THR A 146 -22.68 6.25 0.95
CA THR A 146 -23.25 5.30 1.91
C THR A 146 -24.60 5.81 2.36
N VAL A 147 -25.63 4.95 2.37
CA VAL A 147 -26.99 5.28 2.80
C VAL A 147 -27.38 4.32 3.92
N LYS A 148 -27.47 4.83 5.14
CA LYS A 148 -27.96 4.10 6.31
C LYS A 148 -29.49 4.09 6.34
N ASN A 149 -30.09 3.08 6.95
CA ASN A 149 -31.54 2.88 7.04
C ASN A 149 -32.22 2.78 5.66
N ALA A 150 -31.53 2.16 4.70
CA ALA A 150 -31.93 2.09 3.31
C ALA A 150 -32.31 0.66 2.89
N ASP A 151 -33.43 0.55 2.18
CA ASP A 151 -33.80 -0.61 1.40
C ASP A 151 -33.45 -0.40 -0.09
N TYR A 152 -33.76 -1.38 -0.93
CA TYR A 152 -33.54 -1.28 -2.38
C TYR A 152 -34.25 -0.08 -3.02
N GLY A 153 -35.48 0.25 -2.61
CA GLY A 153 -36.24 1.36 -3.18
C GLY A 153 -35.60 2.72 -2.87
N LYS A 154 -35.14 2.89 -1.64
CA LYS A 154 -34.42 4.10 -1.18
C LYS A 154 -33.11 4.28 -1.93
N VAL A 155 -32.29 3.22 -2.06
CA VAL A 155 -31.04 3.29 -2.83
C VAL A 155 -31.33 3.51 -4.32
N LYS A 156 -32.34 2.84 -4.89
CA LYS A 156 -32.76 3.02 -6.29
C LYS A 156 -33.10 4.48 -6.59
N THR A 157 -33.95 5.09 -5.77
CA THR A 157 -34.36 6.50 -5.90
C THR A 157 -33.15 7.43 -5.96
N LEU A 158 -32.17 7.22 -5.07
CA LEU A 158 -30.95 8.02 -5.03
C LEU A 158 -30.06 7.77 -6.26
N THR A 159 -29.88 6.52 -6.66
CA THR A 159 -29.08 6.17 -7.83
C THR A 159 -29.70 6.70 -9.14
N GLU A 160 -31.01 6.68 -9.29
CA GLU A 160 -31.68 7.22 -10.48
C GLU A 160 -31.52 8.74 -10.59
N LEU A 161 -31.59 9.46 -9.46
CA LEU A 161 -31.31 10.90 -9.44
C LEU A 161 -29.86 11.18 -9.88
N LEU A 162 -28.91 10.44 -9.31
CA LEU A 162 -27.48 10.69 -9.49
C LEU A 162 -26.95 10.20 -10.83
N ALA A 163 -27.67 9.34 -11.56
CA ALA A 163 -27.34 8.97 -12.92
C ALA A 163 -27.24 10.18 -13.88
N SER A 164 -27.90 11.30 -13.54
CA SER A 164 -27.77 12.57 -14.29
C SER A 164 -26.45 13.31 -14.04
N LYS A 165 -25.67 12.91 -13.04
CA LYS A 165 -24.40 13.55 -12.64
C LYS A 165 -23.17 12.71 -12.92
N GLY A 166 -23.36 11.42 -13.26
CA GLY A 166 -22.25 10.51 -13.40
C GLY A 166 -22.66 9.07 -13.60
N THR A 167 -21.66 8.21 -13.71
CA THR A 167 -21.84 6.76 -13.87
C THR A 167 -21.87 6.09 -12.51
N ILE A 168 -22.85 5.22 -12.28
CA ILE A 168 -22.98 4.48 -11.02
C ILE A 168 -22.37 3.09 -11.15
N SER A 169 -21.59 2.70 -10.16
CA SER A 169 -20.95 1.38 -10.07
C SER A 169 -20.92 0.87 -8.63
N ASN A 170 -20.55 -0.40 -8.44
CA ASN A 170 -20.38 -1.03 -7.13
C ASN A 170 -21.61 -0.89 -6.21
N LYS A 171 -22.81 -1.03 -6.78
CA LYS A 171 -24.07 -0.93 -6.04
C LYS A 171 -24.29 -2.19 -5.20
N GLU A 172 -24.30 -2.02 -3.88
CA GLU A 172 -24.50 -3.09 -2.92
C GLU A 172 -25.52 -2.67 -1.86
N ILE A 173 -26.28 -3.63 -1.33
CA ILE A 173 -27.20 -3.42 -0.22
C ILE A 173 -27.08 -4.61 0.72
N ALA A 174 -26.76 -4.34 1.98
CA ALA A 174 -26.72 -5.34 3.02
C ALA A 174 -27.09 -4.70 4.37
N ASN A 175 -27.84 -5.42 5.20
CA ASN A 175 -28.14 -5.02 6.59
C ASN A 175 -28.70 -3.58 6.74
N GLY A 176 -29.57 -3.16 5.82
CA GLY A 176 -30.17 -1.81 5.84
C GLY A 176 -29.19 -0.69 5.47
N ILE A 177 -28.04 -1.03 4.86
CA ILE A 177 -27.03 -0.09 4.39
C ILE A 177 -26.86 -0.31 2.89
N GLY A 178 -27.05 0.77 2.13
CA GLY A 178 -26.72 0.82 0.70
C GLY A 178 -25.40 1.51 0.46
N THR A 179 -24.55 0.95 -0.40
CA THR A 179 -23.30 1.56 -0.85
C THR A 179 -23.23 1.56 -2.36
N PHE A 180 -22.68 2.62 -2.93
CA PHE A 180 -22.35 2.69 -4.36
C PHE A 180 -21.32 3.78 -4.62
N PHE A 181 -20.70 3.70 -5.79
CA PHE A 181 -19.76 4.70 -6.28
C PHE A 181 -20.39 5.49 -7.43
N LEU A 182 -20.32 6.82 -7.33
CA LEU A 182 -20.70 7.74 -8.41
C LEU A 182 -19.43 8.31 -9.04
N GLU A 183 -19.14 7.94 -10.27
CA GLU A 183 -18.06 8.53 -11.08
C GLU A 183 -18.49 9.89 -11.64
N HIS A 184 -17.79 10.97 -11.28
CA HIS A 184 -18.02 12.34 -11.75
C HIS A 184 -16.78 13.23 -11.55
N THR A 185 -16.71 14.37 -12.25
CA THR A 185 -15.61 15.35 -12.13
C THR A 185 -15.93 16.52 -11.19
N SER A 186 -17.17 16.62 -10.69
CA SER A 186 -17.59 17.68 -9.77
C SER A 186 -16.99 17.51 -8.36
N LYS A 187 -16.94 18.61 -7.59
CA LYS A 187 -16.58 18.54 -6.16
C LYS A 187 -17.64 17.75 -5.37
N THR A 188 -17.21 17.04 -4.33
CA THR A 188 -18.10 16.26 -3.44
C THR A 188 -19.24 17.11 -2.88
N ASP A 189 -18.95 18.34 -2.44
CA ASP A 189 -19.94 19.27 -1.89
C ASP A 189 -21.05 19.59 -2.90
N ALA A 190 -20.71 19.72 -4.18
CA ALA A 190 -21.70 19.98 -5.23
C ALA A 190 -22.65 18.79 -5.45
N ILE A 191 -22.17 17.56 -5.22
CA ILE A 191 -23.03 16.37 -5.23
C ILE A 191 -23.93 16.34 -4.00
N ALA A 192 -23.39 16.67 -2.83
CA ALA A 192 -24.16 16.76 -1.59
C ALA A 192 -25.28 17.81 -1.69
N ASP A 193 -24.98 19.00 -2.21
CA ASP A 193 -25.95 20.07 -2.46
C ASP A 193 -27.04 19.64 -3.45
N PHE A 194 -26.64 18.91 -4.50
CA PHE A 194 -27.59 18.37 -5.47
C PHE A 194 -28.53 17.34 -4.83
N ILE A 195 -28.02 16.43 -3.98
CA ILE A 195 -28.84 15.48 -3.24
C ILE A 195 -29.78 16.22 -2.28
N TYR A 196 -29.26 17.19 -1.52
CA TYR A 196 -30.06 17.95 -0.55
C TYR A 196 -31.19 18.73 -1.23
N SER A 197 -30.90 19.42 -2.33
CA SER A 197 -31.89 20.22 -3.06
C SER A 197 -33.02 19.40 -3.69
N LYS A 198 -32.79 18.12 -4.00
CA LYS A 198 -33.78 17.24 -4.65
C LYS A 198 -34.42 16.23 -3.70
N LEU A 199 -33.71 15.78 -2.69
CA LEU A 199 -34.11 14.69 -1.81
C LEU A 199 -33.87 14.95 -0.32
N GLY A 200 -33.64 16.21 0.11
CA GLY A 200 -33.42 16.55 1.53
C GLY A 200 -34.59 16.20 2.47
N SER A 201 -35.80 16.04 1.93
CA SER A 201 -36.96 15.52 2.67
C SER A 201 -36.90 14.01 2.91
N LYS A 202 -36.14 13.25 2.09
CA LYS A 202 -36.02 11.79 2.15
C LYS A 202 -34.68 11.33 2.75
N PHE A 203 -33.63 12.14 2.66
CA PHE A 203 -32.30 11.81 3.18
C PHE A 203 -31.73 12.99 3.96
N SER A 204 -31.05 12.69 5.06
CA SER A 204 -30.19 13.63 5.78
C SER A 204 -28.72 13.34 5.47
N ILE A 205 -27.91 14.37 5.22
CA ILE A 205 -26.46 14.24 5.13
C ILE A 205 -25.90 14.14 6.55
N GLN A 206 -25.33 12.98 6.89
CA GLN A 206 -24.70 12.73 8.19
C GLN A 206 -23.22 13.11 8.19
N SER A 207 -22.50 12.81 7.10
CA SER A 207 -21.10 13.24 6.94
C SER A 207 -20.80 13.60 5.49
N LEU A 208 -19.91 14.57 5.32
CA LEU A 208 -19.38 15.05 4.06
C LEU A 208 -17.87 15.20 4.22
N GLU A 209 -17.13 14.33 3.53
CA GLU A 209 -15.67 14.30 3.52
C GLU A 209 -15.20 14.27 2.05
N ASN A 210 -13.91 14.53 1.81
CA ASN A 210 -13.40 14.52 0.44
C ASN A 210 -13.61 13.14 -0.21
N GLY A 211 -14.45 13.09 -1.27
CA GLY A 211 -14.78 11.88 -2.01
C GLY A 211 -15.77 10.93 -1.31
N THR A 212 -16.37 11.32 -0.18
CA THR A 212 -17.30 10.45 0.56
C THR A 212 -18.50 11.21 1.12
N ILE A 213 -19.70 10.65 0.95
CA ILE A 213 -20.94 11.16 1.54
C ILE A 213 -21.62 10.03 2.32
N THR A 214 -21.97 10.29 3.58
CA THR A 214 -22.87 9.41 4.35
C THR A 214 -24.23 10.05 4.51
N LEU A 215 -25.27 9.33 4.12
CA LEU A 215 -26.67 9.71 4.24
C LEU A 215 -27.38 8.80 5.24
N ILE A 216 -28.39 9.36 5.91
CA ILE A 216 -29.41 8.59 6.64
C ILE A 216 -30.73 8.75 5.89
N ALA A 217 -31.32 7.64 5.45
CA ALA A 217 -32.66 7.67 4.90
C ALA A 217 -33.70 7.82 6.01
N LYS A 218 -34.64 8.74 5.80
CA LYS A 218 -35.79 9.00 6.67
C LYS A 218 -36.89 7.96 6.43
#